data_AF-A0A965YAP2-F1
#
_entry.id   AF-A0A965YAP2-F1
#
_cell.length_a   1.000
_cell.length_b   1.000
_cell.length_c   1.000
_cell.angle_alpha   90.00
_cell.angle_beta   90.00
_cell.angle_gamma   90.00
#
_symmetry.space_group_name_H-M   'P 1'
#
loop_
_entity.id
_entity.type
_entity.pdbx_description
1 polymer ?
#
loop_
_entity_poly.entity_id
_entity_poly.type
_entity_poly.pdbx_seq_one_letter_code
_entity_poly.pdbx_strand_id
1 'polypeptide(L)'
;MPIKNTKKDHPDSSTQRYLPFSQIRDNIIIMKDDSARLIMRCSTVNFLLKNTEEQDSIIISFQRFLNSLDFPIQILVRSKKLDIDSYLNNLNDKALKQKNALLQNQTYEYIEYLRKLIEVAQIMKKEFYIIVPFDNFENRSVKDDSIL
;
A
#
# COMPACT_ATOMS: atom_id res chain seq x y z
N MET A 1 5.76 -31.87 49.42
CA MET A 1 4.69 -31.51 48.46
C MET A 1 5.23 -30.38 47.57
N PRO A 2 5.15 -30.46 46.23
CA PRO A 2 5.64 -29.39 45.37
C PRO A 2 4.57 -28.31 45.18
N ILE A 3 5.00 -27.05 45.26
CA ILE A 3 4.16 -25.86 45.08
C ILE A 3 3.95 -25.67 43.57
N LYS A 4 2.71 -25.82 43.09
CA LYS A 4 2.33 -25.52 41.70
C LYS A 4 2.39 -24.00 41.50
N ASN A 5 3.36 -23.52 40.74
CA ASN A 5 3.38 -22.15 40.22
C ASN A 5 2.27 -21.99 39.17
N THR A 6 1.16 -21.36 39.56
CA THR A 6 0.13 -20.90 38.63
C THR A 6 0.65 -19.64 37.93
N LYS A 7 1.17 -19.78 36.71
CA LYS A 7 1.29 -18.64 35.79
C LYS A 7 -0.12 -18.09 35.57
N LYS A 8 -0.40 -16.88 36.08
CA LYS A 8 -1.57 -16.12 35.67
C LYS A 8 -1.32 -15.66 34.24
N ASP A 9 -2.02 -16.25 33.28
CA ASP A 9 -2.12 -15.68 31.93
C ASP A 9 -2.79 -14.31 32.04
N HIS A 10 -2.04 -13.26 31.73
CA HIS A 10 -2.60 -11.92 31.57
C HIS A 10 -3.50 -11.93 30.33
N PRO A 11 -4.79 -11.57 30.43
CA PRO A 11 -5.72 -11.73 29.31
C PRO A 11 -5.51 -10.74 28.16
N ASP A 12 -4.52 -9.83 28.21
CA ASP A 12 -4.39 -8.73 27.25
C ASP A 12 -2.93 -8.37 26.90
N SER A 13 -2.11 -9.32 26.46
CA SER A 13 -0.71 -9.06 26.06
C SER A 13 -0.51 -8.78 24.57
N SER A 14 -1.56 -8.44 23.82
CA SER A 14 -1.45 -8.19 22.38
C SER A 14 -1.25 -6.70 22.09
N THR A 15 -0.27 -6.38 21.23
CA THR A 15 -0.03 -5.02 20.71
C THR A 15 -1.28 -4.44 20.02
N GLN A 16 -2.23 -5.28 19.61
CA GLN A 16 -3.51 -4.88 19.04
C GLN A 16 -4.34 -3.97 19.96
N ARG A 17 -4.15 -4.04 21.29
CA ARG A 17 -4.82 -3.13 22.22
C ARG A 17 -4.42 -1.67 22.01
N TYR A 18 -3.22 -1.41 21.51
CA TYR A 18 -2.72 -0.05 21.23
C TYR A 18 -3.08 0.45 19.83
N LEU A 19 -3.57 -0.42 18.94
CA LEU A 19 -4.02 0.00 17.61
C LEU A 19 -5.39 0.70 17.70
N PRO A 20 -5.65 1.74 16.90
CA PRO A 20 -6.92 2.48 16.95
C PRO A 20 -8.09 1.71 16.33
N PHE A 21 -7.81 0.61 15.63
CA PHE A 21 -8.81 -0.22 14.98
C PHE A 21 -9.03 -1.56 15.71
N SER A 22 -10.24 -2.11 15.58
CA SER A 22 -10.64 -3.38 16.16
C SER A 22 -10.36 -4.53 15.20
N GLN A 23 -10.76 -4.40 13.93
CA GLN A 23 -10.62 -5.44 12.91
C GLN A 23 -10.54 -4.87 11.49
N ILE A 24 -10.07 -5.71 10.56
CA ILE A 24 -10.05 -5.43 9.12
C ILE A 24 -10.86 -6.52 8.43
N ARG A 25 -11.86 -6.13 7.64
CA ARG A 25 -12.73 -7.04 6.91
C ARG A 25 -13.09 -6.44 5.56
N ASP A 26 -12.93 -7.19 4.47
CA ASP A 26 -13.37 -6.79 3.12
C ASP A 26 -12.91 -5.39 2.69
N ASN A 27 -11.64 -5.04 2.93
CA ASN A 27 -11.03 -3.71 2.69
C ASN A 27 -11.60 -2.55 3.53
N ILE A 28 -12.38 -2.87 4.56
CA ILE A 28 -12.89 -1.94 5.55
C ILE A 28 -12.13 -2.14 6.85
N ILE A 29 -11.59 -1.05 7.39
CA ILE A 29 -11.05 -1.02 8.75
C ILE A 29 -12.18 -0.57 9.67
N ILE A 30 -12.51 -1.39 10.66
CA ILE A 30 -13.47 -1.05 11.70
C ILE A 30 -12.68 -0.52 12.89
N MET A 31 -13.00 0.70 13.30
CA MET A 31 -12.35 1.41 14.39
C MET A 31 -12.90 0.93 15.74
N LYS A 32 -12.25 1.29 16.84
CA LYS A 32 -12.72 0.94 18.20
C LYS A 32 -13.92 1.78 18.67
N ASP A 33 -14.21 2.89 18.01
CA ASP A 33 -15.35 3.77 18.24
C ASP A 33 -16.54 3.46 17.31
N ASP A 34 -16.53 2.27 16.69
CA ASP A 34 -17.48 1.80 15.68
C ASP A 34 -17.52 2.63 14.38
N SER A 35 -16.62 3.61 14.21
CA SER A 35 -16.40 4.24 12.90
C SER A 35 -15.69 3.26 11.94
N ALA A 36 -15.71 3.55 10.64
CA ALA A 36 -15.11 2.68 9.64
C ALA A 36 -14.32 3.46 8.59
N ARG A 37 -13.34 2.81 7.96
CA ARG A 37 -12.53 3.35 6.86
C ARG A 37 -12.52 2.37 5.70
N LEU A 38 -13.12 2.75 4.58
CA LEU A 38 -13.00 1.99 3.34
C LEU A 38 -11.71 2.39 2.63
N ILE A 39 -10.88 1.41 2.28
CA ILE A 39 -9.64 1.65 1.54
C ILE A 39 -9.81 1.16 0.10
N MET A 40 -9.64 2.07 -0.85
CA MET A 40 -9.67 1.77 -2.29
C MET A 40 -8.32 2.06 -2.91
N ARG A 41 -7.77 1.11 -3.67
CA ARG A 41 -6.58 1.33 -4.48
C ARG A 41 -6.98 1.91 -5.83
N CYS A 42 -6.30 2.97 -6.26
CA CYS A 42 -6.54 3.62 -7.54
C CYS A 42 -5.44 3.29 -8.56
N SER A 43 -5.85 3.13 -9.82
CA SER A 43 -4.93 3.08 -10.96
C SER A 43 -4.50 4.48 -11.37
N THR A 44 -3.32 4.59 -11.97
CA THR A 44 -2.79 5.84 -12.52
C THR A 44 -3.02 5.95 -14.02
N VAL A 45 -3.09 7.17 -14.52
CA VAL A 45 -3.10 7.47 -15.96
C VAL A 45 -1.85 8.26 -16.34
N ASN A 46 -1.28 7.98 -17.51
CA ASN A 46 -0.12 8.71 -18.03
C ASN A 46 -0.56 10.05 -18.63
N PHE A 47 -0.90 11.01 -17.76
CA PHE A 47 -1.49 12.30 -18.14
C PHE A 47 -0.67 13.05 -19.21
N LEU A 48 0.66 13.07 -19.07
CA LEU A 48 1.55 13.79 -20.00
C LEU A 48 1.65 13.15 -21.40
N LEU A 49 1.20 11.91 -21.57
CA LEU A 49 1.19 11.24 -22.89
C LEU A 49 -0.14 11.44 -23.63
N LYS A 50 -1.09 12.15 -23.03
CA LYS A 50 -2.40 12.45 -23.60
C LYS A 50 -2.35 13.70 -24.46
N ASN A 51 -3.21 13.78 -25.48
CA ASN A 51 -3.37 15.01 -26.25
C ASN A 51 -4.11 16.09 -25.42
N THR A 52 -4.13 17.34 -25.88
CA THR A 52 -4.70 18.46 -25.12
C THR A 52 -6.18 18.24 -24.77
N GLU A 53 -6.98 17.76 -25.73
CA GLU A 53 -8.42 17.53 -25.52
C GLU A 53 -8.68 16.43 -24.46
N GLU A 54 -7.88 15.37 -24.48
CA GLU A 54 -7.92 14.31 -23.47
C GLU A 54 -7.48 14.84 -22.10
N GLN A 55 -6.42 15.66 -22.05
CA GLN A 55 -5.94 16.28 -20.82
C GLN A 55 -7.02 17.17 -20.19
N ASP A 56 -7.64 18.04 -20.98
CA ASP A 56 -8.71 18.93 -20.53
C ASP A 56 -9.93 18.13 -20.03
N SER A 57 -10.29 17.06 -20.74
CA SER A 57 -11.37 16.16 -20.34
C SER A 57 -11.10 15.49 -18.99
N ILE A 58 -9.86 15.05 -18.75
CA ILE A 58 -9.43 14.47 -17.46
C ILE A 58 -9.51 15.52 -16.35
N ILE A 59 -9.04 16.75 -16.59
CA ILE A 59 -9.09 17.85 -15.62
C ILE A 59 -10.54 18.16 -15.23
N ILE A 60 -11.43 18.32 -16.22
CA ILE A 60 -12.84 18.62 -15.99
C ILE A 60 -13.52 17.47 -15.23
N SER A 61 -13.22 16.23 -15.57
CA SER A 61 -13.74 15.06 -14.85
C SER A 61 -13.27 15.03 -13.39
N PHE A 62 -11.99 15.34 -13.15
CA PHE A 62 -11.43 15.40 -11.79
C PHE A 62 -12.05 16.55 -10.98
N GLN A 63 -12.27 17.72 -11.59
CA GLN A 63 -12.98 18.83 -10.95
C GLN A 63 -14.41 18.44 -10.57
N ARG A 64 -15.15 17.77 -11.47
CA ARG A 64 -16.51 17.27 -11.18
C ARG A 64 -16.50 16.27 -10.03
N PHE A 65 -15.52 15.37 -9.99
CA PHE A 65 -15.34 14.45 -8.87
C PHE A 65 -15.14 15.21 -7.55
N LEU A 66 -14.21 16.16 -7.48
CA LEU A 66 -13.99 16.95 -6.26
C LEU A 66 -15.24 17.72 -5.82
N ASN A 67 -15.96 18.32 -6.77
CA ASN A 67 -17.19 19.07 -6.48
C ASN A 67 -18.36 18.17 -6.07
N SER A 68 -18.31 16.88 -6.36
CA SER A 68 -19.34 15.91 -5.94
C SER A 68 -19.17 15.38 -4.53
N LEU A 69 -18.04 15.66 -3.87
CA LEU A 69 -17.77 15.21 -2.51
C LEU A 69 -18.49 16.10 -1.50
N ASP A 70 -19.42 15.52 -0.75
CA ASP A 70 -20.11 16.12 0.39
C ASP A 70 -19.57 15.62 1.75
N PHE A 71 -18.53 14.77 1.74
CA PHE A 71 -17.82 14.25 2.90
C PHE A 71 -16.29 14.31 2.69
N PRO A 72 -15.50 14.36 3.78
CA PRO A 72 -14.04 14.35 3.67
C PRO A 72 -13.54 13.00 3.15
N ILE A 73 -12.56 13.04 2.24
CA ILE A 73 -11.80 11.86 1.81
C ILE A 73 -10.31 12.09 2.08
N GLN A 74 -9.56 11.01 2.21
CA GLN A 74 -8.11 11.07 2.29
C GLN A 74 -7.48 10.40 1.08
N ILE A 75 -6.64 11.14 0.36
CA ILE A 75 -5.80 10.61 -0.71
C ILE A 75 -4.44 10.27 -0.12
N LEU A 76 -4.08 8.99 -0.12
CA LEU A 76 -2.80 8.50 0.37
C LEU A 76 -1.93 8.06 -0.82
N VAL A 77 -0.74 8.66 -0.92
CA VAL A 77 0.28 8.26 -1.90
C VAL A 77 1.43 7.60 -1.15
N ARG A 78 1.61 6.30 -1.38
CA ARG A 78 2.71 5.53 -0.79
C ARG A 78 3.80 5.30 -1.83
N SER A 79 4.99 5.82 -1.57
CA SER A 79 6.19 5.50 -2.36
C SER A 79 6.94 4.36 -1.70
N LYS A 80 7.24 3.29 -2.45
CA LYS A 80 8.09 2.18 -1.99
C LYS A 80 9.18 1.92 -3.02
N LYS A 81 10.34 1.41 -2.55
CA LYS A 81 11.36 0.91 -3.47
C LYS A 81 10.76 -0.18 -4.35
N LEU A 82 11.09 -0.15 -5.63
CA LEU A 82 10.67 -1.19 -6.56
C LEU A 82 11.37 -2.50 -6.15
N ASP A 83 10.56 -3.48 -5.76
CA ASP A 83 11.02 -4.85 -5.53
C ASP A 83 10.93 -5.62 -6.86
N ILE A 84 12.07 -6.11 -7.32
CA ILE A 84 12.16 -6.95 -8.53
C ILE A 84 12.74 -8.34 -8.24
N ASP A 85 12.87 -8.74 -6.98
CA ASP A 85 13.58 -9.98 -6.62
C ASP A 85 12.92 -11.19 -7.28
N SER A 86 11.59 -11.23 -7.30
CA SER A 86 10.83 -12.26 -8.02
C SER A 86 11.15 -12.28 -9.52
N TYR A 87 11.31 -11.12 -10.16
CA TYR A 87 11.69 -11.05 -11.57
C TYR A 87 13.12 -11.54 -11.81
N LEU A 88 14.07 -11.17 -10.95
CA LEU A 88 15.46 -11.64 -11.04
C LEU A 88 15.56 -13.16 -10.82
N ASN A 89 14.79 -13.71 -9.88
CA ASN A 89 14.73 -15.15 -9.63
C ASN A 89 14.19 -15.90 -10.87
N ASN A 90 13.14 -15.37 -11.49
CA ASN A 90 12.63 -15.93 -12.75
C ASN A 90 13.66 -15.89 -13.89
N LEU A 91 14.50 -14.84 -13.96
CA LEU A 91 15.59 -14.77 -14.94
C LEU A 91 16.70 -15.77 -14.63
N ASN A 92 17.05 -15.95 -13.36
CA ASN A 92 18.02 -16.98 -12.92
C ASN A 92 17.54 -18.38 -13.31
N ASP A 93 16.27 -18.71 -13.06
CA ASP A 93 15.69 -20.00 -13.44
C ASP A 93 15.72 -20.22 -14.96
N LYS A 94 15.55 -19.15 -15.75
CA LYS A 94 15.69 -19.22 -17.21
C LYS A 94 17.14 -19.44 -17.63
N ALA A 95 18.09 -18.77 -16.99
CA ALA A 95 19.52 -18.93 -17.25
C ALA A 95 19.98 -20.38 -16.99
N LEU A 96 19.50 -21.02 -15.92
CA LEU A 96 19.80 -22.42 -15.60
C LEU A 96 19.26 -23.42 -16.63
N LYS A 97 18.15 -23.09 -17.28
CA LYS A 97 17.50 -23.96 -18.29
C LYS A 97 18.05 -23.77 -19.70
N GLN A 98 18.90 -22.76 -19.93
CA GLN A 98 19.48 -22.50 -21.24
C GLN A 98 20.57 -23.51 -21.58
N LYS A 99 20.50 -24.06 -22.79
CA LYS A 99 21.50 -25.01 -23.32
C LYS A 99 22.74 -24.32 -23.91
N ASN A 100 22.59 -23.07 -24.35
CA ASN A 100 23.67 -22.31 -24.97
C ASN A 100 24.39 -21.47 -23.90
N ALA A 101 25.68 -21.76 -23.70
CA ALA A 101 26.52 -21.09 -22.70
C ALA A 101 26.65 -19.58 -22.91
N LEU A 102 26.67 -19.10 -24.16
CA LEU A 102 26.74 -17.65 -24.44
C LEU A 102 25.47 -16.94 -23.99
N LEU A 103 24.30 -17.52 -24.27
CA LEU A 103 23.01 -16.96 -23.85
C LEU A 103 22.85 -17.00 -22.33
N GLN A 104 23.36 -18.06 -21.69
CA GLN A 104 23.39 -18.19 -20.24
C GLN A 104 24.23 -17.07 -19.59
N ASN A 105 25.46 -16.89 -20.07
CA ASN A 105 26.34 -15.81 -19.58
C ASN A 105 25.71 -14.43 -19.79
N GLN A 106 25.14 -14.17 -20.97
CA GLN A 106 24.46 -12.91 -21.25
C GLN A 106 23.26 -12.66 -20.33
N THR A 107 22.53 -13.73 -19.95
CA THR A 107 21.42 -13.61 -18.99
C THR A 107 21.93 -13.24 -17.60
N TYR A 108 23.04 -13.82 -17.15
CA TYR A 108 23.65 -13.43 -15.87
C TYR A 108 24.17 -11.99 -15.87
N GLU A 109 24.83 -11.56 -16.94
CA GLU A 109 25.27 -10.16 -17.09
C GLU A 109 24.09 -9.19 -17.05
N TYR A 110 22.98 -9.54 -17.69
CA TYR A 110 21.75 -8.75 -17.65
C TYR A 110 21.15 -8.66 -16.24
N ILE A 111 21.16 -9.75 -15.48
CA ILE A 111 20.71 -9.76 -14.07
C ILE A 111 21.58 -8.82 -13.23
N GLU A 112 22.90 -8.88 -13.37
CA GLU A 112 23.84 -8.01 -12.66
C GLU A 112 23.69 -6.54 -13.06
N TYR A 113 23.46 -6.27 -14.34
CA TYR A 113 23.15 -4.94 -14.83
C TYR A 113 21.87 -4.39 -14.18
N LEU A 114 20.79 -5.17 -14.14
CA LEU A 114 19.52 -4.75 -13.53
C LEU A 114 19.67 -4.46 -12.03
N ARG A 115 20.43 -5.29 -11.31
CA ARG A 115 20.74 -5.07 -9.88
C ARG A 115 21.41 -3.71 -9.66
N LYS A 116 22.48 -3.43 -10.42
CA LYS A 116 23.21 -2.15 -10.35
C LYS A 116 22.33 -0.97 -10.74
N LEU A 117 21.53 -1.12 -11.81
CA LEU A 117 20.62 -0.08 -12.28
C LEU A 117 19.65 0.33 -11.17
N ILE A 118 19.03 -0.63 -10.48
CA ILE A 118 18.03 -0.34 -9.46
C ILE A 118 18.65 0.24 -8.19
N GLU A 119 19.85 -0.23 -7.82
CA GLU A 119 20.60 0.32 -6.69
C GLU A 119 20.96 1.79 -6.93
N VAL A 120 21.47 2.12 -8.12
CA VAL A 120 21.89 3.48 -8.48
C VAL A 120 20.69 4.40 -8.71
N ALA A 121 19.71 3.95 -9.49
CA ALA A 121 18.57 4.78 -9.87
C ALA A 121 17.52 4.93 -8.74
N GLN A 122 17.62 4.15 -7.66
CA GLN A 122 16.69 4.14 -6.52
C GLN A 122 15.22 4.16 -6.98
N ILE A 123 14.89 3.27 -7.93
CA ILE A 123 13.59 3.31 -8.61
C ILE A 123 12.45 3.11 -7.60
N MET A 124 11.54 4.08 -7.53
CA MET A 124 10.40 4.06 -6.63
C MET A 124 9.11 3.73 -7.38
N LYS A 125 8.31 2.83 -6.81
CA LYS A 125 6.94 2.58 -7.21
C LYS A 125 6.00 3.38 -6.31
N LYS A 126 5.07 4.13 -6.92
CA LYS A 126 4.00 4.84 -6.20
C LYS A 126 2.71 4.02 -6.24
N GLU A 127 2.07 3.89 -5.10
CA GLU A 127 0.74 3.30 -4.94
C GLU A 127 -0.21 4.37 -4.42
N PHE A 128 -1.38 4.48 -5.03
CA PHE A 128 -2.37 5.52 -4.75
C PHE A 128 -3.59 4.88 -4.12
N TYR A 129 -4.06 5.47 -3.03
CA TYR A 129 -5.22 5.00 -2.28
C TYR A 129 -6.17 6.16 -2.00
N ILE A 130 -7.46 5.89 -2.07
CA ILE A 130 -8.52 6.76 -1.57
C ILE A 130 -9.10 6.07 -0.34
N ILE A 131 -9.14 6.81 0.77
CA ILE A 131 -9.69 6.36 2.03
C ILE A 131 -10.97 7.16 2.26
N VAL A 132 -12.09 6.45 2.41
CA VAL A 132 -13.41 7.04 2.68
C VAL A 132 -13.78 6.74 4.14
N PRO A 133 -13.95 7.77 4.98
CA PRO A 133 -14.42 7.61 6.33
C PRO A 133 -15.94 7.41 6.38
N PHE A 134 -16.37 6.54 7.28
CA PHE A 134 -17.74 6.46 7.77
C PHE A 134 -17.69 6.73 9.27
N ASP A 135 -18.24 7.86 9.68
CA ASP A 135 -18.19 8.35 11.06
C ASP A 135 -19.61 8.45 11.63
N ASN A 136 -19.75 8.15 12.93
CA ASN A 136 -21.06 8.11 13.59
C ASN A 136 -21.61 9.51 13.95
N PHE A 137 -20.74 10.53 14.07
CA PHE A 137 -21.12 11.91 14.43
C PHE A 137 -20.35 12.94 13.59
N GLU A 138 -21.07 13.80 12.85
CA GLU A 138 -20.54 15.00 12.16
C GLU A 138 -19.21 14.85 11.39
N ASN A 139 -18.95 13.71 10.74
CA ASN A 139 -17.66 13.45 10.06
C ASN A 139 -16.42 13.59 10.98
N ARG A 140 -16.61 13.38 12.28
CA ARG A 140 -15.53 13.31 13.27
C ARG A 140 -15.31 11.86 13.65
N SER A 141 -14.06 11.42 13.51
CA SER A 141 -13.61 10.12 14.01
C SER A 141 -12.64 10.33 15.13
N VAL A 142 -12.76 9.46 16.12
CA VAL A 142 -12.02 9.48 17.38
C VAL A 142 -12.55 10.57 18.30
N LYS A 143 -12.91 10.16 19.53
CA LYS A 143 -13.09 11.07 20.67
C LYS A 143 -11.88 12.01 20.71
N ASP A 144 -12.15 13.30 20.83
CA ASP A 144 -11.14 14.35 20.95
C ASP A 144 -10.40 14.18 22.30
N ASP A 145 -9.54 13.17 22.42
CA ASP A 145 -8.64 12.98 23.56
C ASP A 145 -7.40 13.88 23.37
N SER A 146 -7.62 15.11 22.91
CA SER A 146 -6.68 16.22 23.05
C SER A 146 -6.74 16.78 24.47
N ILE A 147 -6.56 15.90 25.47
CA ILE A 147 -6.28 16.30 26.85
C ILE A 147 -5.13 15.43 27.37
N LEU A 148 -3.92 15.96 27.19
CA LEU A 148 -3.04 16.17 28.34
C LEU A 148 -3.54 17.41 29.07
#